data_AF-A0A2U8W1Y0-F1
#
_entry.id   AF-A0A2U8W1Y0-F1
#
_cell.length_a   1.000
_cell.length_b   1.000
_cell.length_c   1.000
_cell.angle_alpha   90.00
_cell.angle_beta   90.00
_cell.angle_gamma   90.00
#
_symmetry.space_group_name_H-M   'P 1'
#
loop_
_entity.id
_entity.type
_entity.pdbx_description
1 polymer ?
#
loop_
_entity_poly.entity_id
_entity_poly.type
_entity_poly.pdbx_seq_one_letter_code
_entity_poly.pdbx_strand_id
1 'polypeptide(L)'
;MTRAKQTPPAPTENLTELRAQVLRQPIRALHTAAIWGAGRDNAVEAIAAVRRDYPDLHPAGIGHDPSYGWNWEPHQLERERDGMTGRGLVAAFERAARFLSYASPFAQTAINRERTSHSWMSAAERITGGNVPNGMFLAAAYALGFRVRQAPGTPYAFINLGERAVKLDTQRTSHRAKRTLS
;
A
#
# COMPACT_ATOMS: atom_id res chain seq x y z
N MET A 1 54.55 -30.48 -10.47
CA MET A 1 53.68 -30.08 -9.34
C MET A 1 53.02 -28.77 -9.69
N THR A 2 51.77 -28.80 -10.16
CA THR A 2 51.06 -27.60 -10.64
C THR A 2 49.85 -27.36 -9.73
N ARG A 3 49.88 -26.28 -8.95
CA ARG A 3 48.85 -25.95 -7.96
C ARG A 3 47.67 -25.27 -8.68
N ALA A 4 46.52 -25.93 -8.72
CA ALA A 4 45.29 -25.37 -9.27
C ALA A 4 44.84 -24.14 -8.45
N LYS A 5 44.56 -23.02 -9.12
CA LYS A 5 43.93 -21.84 -8.51
C LYS A 5 42.48 -22.19 -8.20
N GLN A 6 42.11 -22.21 -6.93
CA GLN A 6 40.71 -22.27 -6.49
C GLN A 6 40.06 -20.91 -6.76
N THR A 7 39.08 -20.89 -7.65
CA THR A 7 38.18 -19.75 -7.84
C THR A 7 37.20 -19.71 -6.66
N PRO A 8 36.99 -18.56 -6.00
CA PRO A 8 36.00 -18.47 -4.93
C PRO A 8 34.58 -18.68 -5.49
N PRO A 9 33.67 -19.34 -4.76
CA PRO A 9 32.29 -19.49 -5.19
C PRO A 9 31.61 -18.12 -5.24
N ALA A 10 30.74 -17.94 -6.24
CA ALA A 10 29.93 -16.74 -6.39
C ALA A 10 29.07 -16.51 -5.13
N PRO A 11 28.85 -15.25 -4.71
CA PRO A 11 28.06 -14.97 -3.53
C PRO A 11 26.63 -15.48 -3.76
N THR A 12 26.24 -16.48 -3.00
CA THR A 12 24.87 -16.98 -2.99
C THR A 12 24.06 -15.96 -2.20
N GLU A 13 23.54 -14.94 -2.89
CA GLU A 13 22.62 -13.98 -2.30
C GLU A 13 21.42 -14.76 -1.74
N ASN A 14 21.35 -14.82 -0.42
CA ASN A 14 20.30 -15.50 0.30
C ASN A 14 18.99 -14.73 0.05
N LEU A 15 18.15 -15.23 -0.86
CA LEU A 15 16.85 -14.64 -1.22
C LEU A 15 15.98 -14.28 -0.01
N THR A 16 16.16 -14.99 1.11
CA THR A 16 15.51 -14.72 2.39
C THR A 16 16.00 -13.43 3.05
N GLU A 17 17.30 -13.16 3.00
CA GLU A 17 17.89 -11.91 3.48
C GLU A 17 17.57 -10.75 2.54
N LEU A 18 17.55 -10.98 1.23
CA LEU A 18 17.14 -9.99 0.23
C LEU A 18 15.67 -9.56 0.46
N ARG A 19 14.76 -10.53 0.70
CA ARG A 19 13.37 -10.27 1.08
C ARG A 19 13.25 -9.52 2.41
N ALA A 20 14.05 -9.90 3.41
CA ALA A 20 14.08 -9.20 4.70
C ALA A 20 14.68 -7.78 4.59
N GLN A 21 15.59 -7.52 3.66
CA GLN A 21 16.16 -6.20 3.38
C GLN A 21 15.18 -5.29 2.63
N VAL A 22 14.42 -5.83 1.68
CA VAL A 22 13.32 -5.10 1.00
C VAL A 22 12.27 -4.64 2.02
N LEU A 23 11.97 -5.48 3.02
CA LEU A 23 11.04 -5.16 4.12
C LEU A 23 11.60 -4.21 5.20
N ARG A 24 12.91 -3.88 5.12
CA ARG A 24 13.62 -3.01 6.09
C ARG A 24 13.99 -1.63 5.54
N GLN A 25 13.69 -1.32 4.27
CA GLN A 25 13.91 0.03 3.76
C GLN A 25 13.00 0.99 4.54
N PRO A 26 13.55 2.03 5.21
CA PRO A 26 12.72 3.09 5.79
C PRO A 26 11.87 3.68 4.67
N ILE A 27 10.61 4.02 4.97
CA ILE A 27 9.65 4.74 4.12
C ILE A 27 10.46 5.71 3.23
N ARG A 28 10.68 5.35 1.97
CA ARG A 28 11.59 6.13 1.11
C ARG A 28 10.91 7.46 0.84
N ALA A 29 11.30 8.49 1.58
CA ALA A 29 10.89 9.87 1.35
C ALA A 29 11.12 10.33 -0.11
N LEU A 30 12.06 9.69 -0.81
CA LEU A 30 12.34 9.85 -2.24
C LEU A 30 11.21 9.33 -3.17
N HIS A 31 10.46 8.29 -2.77
CA HIS A 31 9.31 7.80 -3.55
C HIS A 31 8.09 8.72 -3.44
N THR A 32 7.98 9.43 -2.32
CA THR A 32 6.83 10.26 -1.98
C THR A 32 6.66 11.46 -2.90
N ALA A 33 7.75 12.16 -3.25
CA ALA A 33 7.70 13.27 -4.20
C ALA A 33 7.51 12.79 -5.65
N ALA A 34 8.11 11.64 -6.00
CA ALA A 34 8.01 11.04 -7.34
C ALA A 34 6.60 10.53 -7.67
N ILE A 35 5.85 10.01 -6.68
CA ILE A 35 4.45 9.58 -6.89
C ILE A 35 3.51 10.79 -7.05
N TRP A 36 3.84 11.94 -6.46
CA TRP A 36 2.93 13.09 -6.38
C TRP A 36 3.16 14.14 -7.46
N GLY A 37 4.39 14.32 -7.93
CA GLY A 37 4.78 15.39 -8.85
C GLY A 37 5.00 14.98 -10.30
N ALA A 38 5.07 13.68 -10.61
CA ALA A 38 5.43 13.19 -11.94
C ALA A 38 4.25 12.54 -12.71
N GLY A 39 3.04 12.64 -12.17
CA GLY A 39 1.81 12.37 -12.90
C GLY A 39 1.40 10.90 -12.95
N ARG A 40 0.33 10.66 -13.72
CA ARG A 40 -0.40 9.38 -13.83
C ARG A 40 0.49 8.17 -14.11
N ASP A 41 1.55 8.35 -14.90
CA ASP A 41 2.39 7.23 -15.37
C ASP A 41 3.17 6.61 -14.21
N ASN A 42 3.68 7.41 -13.28
CA ASN A 42 4.33 6.90 -12.06
C ASN A 42 3.37 6.14 -11.15
N ALA A 43 2.11 6.57 -11.07
CA ALA A 43 1.09 5.84 -10.31
C ALA A 43 0.78 4.49 -10.96
N VAL A 44 0.69 4.44 -12.28
CA VAL A 44 0.52 3.18 -13.03
C VAL A 44 1.70 2.24 -12.82
N GLU A 45 2.93 2.73 -12.91
CA GLU A 45 4.14 1.94 -12.67
C GLU A 45 4.21 1.42 -11.22
N ALA A 46 3.87 2.25 -10.24
CA ALA A 46 3.84 1.84 -8.84
C ALA A 46 2.79 0.76 -8.59
N ILE A 47 1.59 0.90 -9.17
CA ILE A 47 0.52 -0.12 -9.08
C ILE A 47 0.99 -1.42 -9.73
N ALA A 48 1.63 -1.35 -10.90
CA ALA A 48 2.14 -2.53 -11.60
C ALA A 48 3.24 -3.25 -10.79
N ALA A 49 4.17 -2.51 -10.21
CA ALA A 49 5.22 -3.06 -9.34
C ALA A 49 4.62 -3.76 -8.11
N VAL A 50 3.66 -3.12 -7.44
CA VAL A 50 2.96 -3.73 -6.30
C VAL A 50 2.20 -4.98 -6.71
N ARG A 51 1.44 -4.96 -7.82
CA ARG A 51 0.71 -6.15 -8.30
C ARG A 51 1.61 -7.35 -8.53
N ARG A 52 2.82 -7.11 -9.07
CA ARG A 52 3.82 -8.16 -9.30
C ARG A 52 4.30 -8.76 -7.98
N ASP A 53 4.54 -7.93 -6.98
CA ASP A 53 5.12 -8.36 -5.70
C ASP A 53 4.04 -8.94 -4.75
N TYR A 54 2.77 -8.57 -4.95
CA TYR A 54 1.60 -9.01 -4.17
C TYR A 54 0.52 -9.60 -5.10
N PRO A 55 0.62 -10.89 -5.47
CA PRO A 55 -0.23 -11.52 -6.48
C PRO A 55 -1.69 -11.75 -6.05
N ASP A 56 -1.96 -11.63 -4.76
CA ASP A 56 -3.29 -11.75 -4.15
C ASP A 56 -3.98 -10.39 -3.92
N LEU A 57 -3.29 -9.27 -4.17
CA LEU A 57 -3.88 -7.93 -4.09
C LEU A 57 -4.76 -7.64 -5.30
N HIS A 58 -5.96 -7.14 -5.08
CA HIS A 58 -6.92 -6.74 -6.12
C HIS A 58 -7.72 -5.51 -5.65
N PRO A 59 -8.58 -4.87 -6.47
CA PRO A 59 -9.22 -3.60 -6.12
C PRO A 59 -9.95 -3.56 -4.76
N ALA A 60 -10.50 -4.69 -4.31
CA ALA A 60 -11.26 -4.75 -3.06
C ALA A 60 -10.43 -5.21 -1.85
N GLY A 61 -9.20 -5.71 -2.02
CA GLY A 61 -8.33 -6.06 -0.90
C GLY A 61 -7.31 -7.14 -1.20
N ILE A 62 -6.98 -7.92 -0.16
CA ILE A 62 -6.03 -9.03 -0.25
C ILE A 62 -6.79 -10.37 -0.22
N GLY A 63 -6.41 -11.27 -1.12
CA GLY A 63 -6.80 -12.66 -1.07
C GLY A 63 -8.10 -12.98 -1.80
N HIS A 64 -8.58 -14.18 -1.53
CA HIS A 64 -9.84 -14.71 -2.02
C HIS A 64 -10.67 -15.06 -0.79
N ASP A 65 -11.83 -14.44 -0.64
CA ASP A 65 -12.70 -14.67 0.51
C ASP A 65 -14.16 -14.87 0.07
N PRO A 66 -14.64 -16.12 0.04
CA PRO A 66 -16.01 -16.45 -0.29
C PRO A 66 -17.04 -15.78 0.64
N SER A 67 -16.68 -15.44 1.88
CA SER A 67 -17.58 -14.77 2.82
C SER A 67 -17.92 -13.34 2.41
N TYR A 68 -17.07 -12.72 1.58
CA TYR A 68 -17.32 -11.43 0.93
C TYR A 68 -17.92 -11.58 -0.48
N GLY A 69 -18.31 -12.80 -0.87
CA GLY A 69 -18.80 -13.12 -2.21
C GLY A 69 -17.70 -13.17 -3.26
N TRP A 70 -16.43 -13.25 -2.86
CA TRP A 70 -15.29 -13.28 -3.78
C TRP A 70 -14.83 -14.71 -3.99
N ASN A 71 -15.69 -15.49 -4.64
CA ASN A 71 -15.39 -16.84 -5.12
C ASN A 71 -14.79 -16.81 -6.53
N TRP A 72 -13.87 -15.86 -6.78
CA TRP A 72 -13.31 -15.67 -8.10
C TRP A 72 -12.38 -16.80 -8.50
N GLU A 73 -12.66 -17.37 -9.67
CA GLU A 73 -11.70 -18.17 -10.40
C GLU A 73 -10.42 -17.37 -10.67
N PRO A 74 -9.25 -17.99 -10.82
CA PRO A 74 -7.98 -17.29 -11.01
C PRO A 74 -8.01 -16.24 -12.15
N HIS A 75 -8.72 -16.55 -13.24
CA HIS A 75 -8.87 -15.65 -14.38
C HIS A 75 -9.80 -14.44 -14.11
N GLN A 76 -10.75 -14.56 -13.17
CA GLN A 76 -11.58 -13.43 -12.71
C GLN A 76 -10.76 -12.49 -11.83
N LEU A 77 -9.96 -13.05 -10.92
CA LEU A 77 -9.03 -12.27 -10.11
C LEU A 77 -8.03 -11.51 -10.98
N GLU A 78 -7.46 -12.13 -12.02
CA GLU A 78 -6.52 -11.45 -12.91
C GLU A 78 -7.21 -10.33 -13.70
N ARG A 79 -8.46 -10.50 -14.16
CA ARG A 79 -9.23 -9.43 -14.80
C ARG A 79 -9.46 -8.23 -13.88
N GLU A 80 -9.83 -8.47 -12.62
CA GLU A 80 -9.99 -7.41 -11.62
C GLU A 80 -8.66 -6.69 -11.36
N ARG A 81 -7.56 -7.45 -11.29
CA ARG A 81 -6.20 -6.92 -11.11
C ARG A 81 -5.76 -6.07 -12.29
N ASP A 82 -6.04 -6.50 -13.52
CA ASP A 82 -5.79 -5.74 -14.75
C ASP A 82 -6.50 -4.38 -14.74
N GLY A 83 -7.69 -4.32 -14.14
CA GLY A 83 -8.43 -3.08 -13.96
C GLY A 83 -7.74 -2.05 -13.05
N MET A 84 -6.80 -2.44 -12.18
CA MET A 84 -6.19 -1.54 -11.18
C MET A 84 -5.43 -0.35 -11.78
N THR A 85 -4.97 -0.44 -13.03
CA THR A 85 -4.30 0.66 -13.75
C THR A 85 -5.29 1.51 -14.58
N GLY A 86 -6.59 1.20 -14.50
CA GLY A 86 -7.66 2.00 -15.05
C GLY A 86 -7.75 3.39 -14.40
N ARG A 87 -8.20 4.39 -15.16
CA ARG A 87 -8.18 5.81 -14.77
C ARG A 87 -8.78 6.08 -13.37
N GLY A 88 -9.91 5.45 -13.05
CA GLY A 88 -10.58 5.65 -11.75
C GLY A 88 -9.79 5.08 -10.57
N LEU A 89 -9.20 3.90 -10.73
CA LEU A 89 -8.41 3.24 -9.69
C LEU A 89 -7.04 3.89 -9.51
N VAL A 90 -6.42 4.38 -10.59
CA VAL A 90 -5.21 5.21 -10.50
C VAL A 90 -5.47 6.48 -9.68
N ALA A 91 -6.58 7.19 -9.94
CA ALA A 91 -6.95 8.36 -9.14
C ALA A 91 -7.22 8.01 -7.66
N ALA A 92 -7.77 6.82 -7.39
CA ALA A 92 -7.96 6.34 -6.01
C ALA A 92 -6.64 6.01 -5.32
N PHE A 93 -5.68 5.40 -6.03
CA PHE A 93 -4.31 5.18 -5.56
C PHE A 93 -3.64 6.50 -5.21
N GLU A 94 -3.71 7.50 -6.10
CA GLU A 94 -3.14 8.82 -5.84
C GLU A 94 -3.74 9.49 -4.60
N ARG A 95 -5.06 9.37 -4.38
CA ARG A 95 -5.72 9.83 -3.16
C ARG A 95 -5.20 9.09 -1.92
N ALA A 96 -5.09 7.77 -1.97
CA ALA A 96 -4.56 6.98 -0.86
C ALA A 96 -3.11 7.32 -0.55
N ALA A 97 -2.25 7.38 -1.58
CA ALA A 97 -0.87 7.81 -1.46
C ALA A 97 -0.80 9.22 -0.88
N ARG A 98 -1.71 10.11 -1.30
CA ARG A 98 -1.84 11.47 -0.76
C ARG A 98 -2.02 11.48 0.75
N PHE A 99 -2.99 10.70 1.22
CA PHE A 99 -3.27 10.56 2.64
C PHE A 99 -2.07 9.95 3.39
N LEU A 100 -1.52 8.84 2.88
CA LEU A 100 -0.48 8.07 3.55
C LEU A 100 0.83 8.84 3.72
N SER A 101 1.22 9.69 2.78
CA SER A 101 2.42 10.51 2.99
C SER A 101 2.24 11.54 4.09
N TYR A 102 1.05 12.11 4.24
CA TYR A 102 0.76 12.99 5.40
C TYR A 102 0.75 12.19 6.71
N ALA A 103 0.34 10.93 6.66
CA ALA A 103 0.32 10.04 7.82
C ALA A 103 1.70 9.41 8.14
N SER A 104 2.65 9.42 7.19
CA SER A 104 3.95 8.76 7.31
C SER A 104 4.78 9.14 8.55
N PRO A 105 4.75 10.39 9.08
CA PRO A 105 5.46 10.71 10.31
C PRO A 105 4.94 9.97 11.55
N PHE A 106 3.76 9.36 11.47
CA PHE A 106 3.14 8.58 12.54
C PHE A 106 3.26 7.07 12.31
N ALA A 107 4.07 6.66 11.33
CA ALA A 107 4.37 5.26 11.12
C ALA A 107 5.14 4.70 12.32
N GLN A 108 4.72 3.53 12.79
CA GLN A 108 5.33 2.81 13.90
C GLN A 108 6.31 1.76 13.39
N THR A 109 7.22 1.30 14.25
CA THR A 109 8.09 0.17 13.93
C THR A 109 7.28 -1.13 13.87
N ALA A 110 6.35 -1.36 14.78
CA ALA A 110 5.47 -2.53 14.78
C ALA A 110 4.17 -2.30 13.99
N ILE A 111 3.56 -3.40 13.54
CA ILE A 111 2.21 -3.37 12.97
C ILE A 111 1.21 -3.01 14.07
N ASN A 112 0.40 -1.98 13.85
CA ASN A 112 -0.71 -1.65 14.74
C ASN A 112 -1.93 -2.53 14.40
N ARG A 113 -2.45 -3.26 15.38
CA ARG A 113 -3.61 -4.15 15.22
C ARG A 113 -4.94 -3.55 15.70
N GLU A 114 -4.94 -2.32 16.19
CA GLU A 114 -6.15 -1.64 16.68
C GLU A 114 -7.11 -1.25 15.55
N ARG A 115 -6.59 -1.08 14.33
CA ARG A 115 -7.34 -0.66 13.16
C ARG A 115 -6.90 -1.40 11.92
N THR A 116 -7.86 -1.73 11.07
CA THR A 116 -7.60 -2.28 9.74
C THR A 116 -7.57 -1.19 8.67
N SER A 117 -7.16 -1.56 7.47
CA SER A 117 -7.16 -0.73 6.28
C SER A 117 -8.55 -0.18 5.94
N HIS A 118 -9.63 -0.85 6.34
CA HIS A 118 -11.00 -0.32 6.23
C HIS A 118 -11.14 1.03 6.95
N SER A 119 -10.68 1.13 8.20
CA SER A 119 -10.76 2.38 8.95
C SER A 119 -9.90 3.49 8.33
N TRP A 120 -8.74 3.12 7.79
CA TRP A 120 -7.80 4.09 7.21
C TRP A 120 -8.21 4.55 5.81
N MET A 121 -8.76 3.67 4.96
CA MET A 121 -9.28 4.06 3.65
C MET A 121 -10.45 5.03 3.83
N SER A 122 -11.38 4.79 4.76
CA SER A 122 -12.48 5.72 5.02
C SER A 122 -11.98 7.09 5.50
N ALA A 123 -10.91 7.13 6.30
CA ALA A 123 -10.26 8.39 6.66
C ALA A 123 -9.64 9.09 5.44
N ALA A 124 -8.98 8.34 4.55
CA ALA A 124 -8.45 8.87 3.29
C ALA A 124 -9.56 9.44 2.40
N GLU A 125 -10.69 8.74 2.25
CA GLU A 125 -11.85 9.20 1.48
C GLU A 125 -12.40 10.53 2.02
N ARG A 126 -12.57 10.64 3.33
CA ARG A 126 -13.06 11.87 3.98
C ARG A 126 -12.13 13.07 3.76
N ILE A 127 -10.82 12.86 3.85
CA ILE A 127 -9.83 13.93 3.72
C ILE A 127 -9.62 14.33 2.26
N THR A 128 -9.63 13.37 1.34
CA THR A 128 -9.27 13.60 -0.06
C THR A 128 -10.48 13.82 -0.98
N GLY A 129 -11.69 13.51 -0.53
CA GLY A 129 -12.94 13.86 -1.21
C GLY A 129 -13.32 12.92 -2.36
N GLY A 130 -13.09 11.61 -2.22
CA GLY A 130 -13.52 10.63 -3.21
C GLY A 130 -13.29 9.21 -2.74
N ASN A 131 -13.94 8.25 -3.39
CA ASN A 131 -13.83 6.84 -3.02
C ASN A 131 -12.39 6.31 -3.20
N VAL A 132 -11.98 5.46 -2.27
CA VAL A 132 -10.68 4.78 -2.25
C VAL A 132 -10.95 3.31 -1.95
N PRO A 133 -10.96 2.44 -2.97
CA PRO A 133 -11.08 1.00 -2.76
C PRO A 133 -9.93 0.49 -1.88
N ASN A 134 -10.25 -0.44 -0.99
CA ASN A 134 -9.29 -1.01 -0.04
C ASN A 134 -8.01 -1.52 -0.72
N GLY A 135 -8.14 -2.18 -1.88
CA GLY A 135 -7.00 -2.64 -2.68
C GLY A 135 -6.08 -1.52 -3.13
N MET A 136 -6.64 -0.40 -3.58
CA MET A 136 -5.83 0.77 -3.99
C MET A 136 -5.19 1.46 -2.78
N PHE A 137 -5.87 1.45 -1.63
CA PHE A 137 -5.29 1.93 -0.38
C PHE A 137 -4.08 1.10 0.04
N LEU A 138 -4.23 -0.22 0.04
CA LEU A 138 -3.16 -1.16 0.37
C LEU A 138 -2.02 -1.09 -0.66
N ALA A 139 -2.33 -0.92 -1.95
CA ALA A 139 -1.32 -0.72 -2.98
C ALA A 139 -0.47 0.52 -2.71
N ALA A 140 -1.10 1.64 -2.35
CA ALA A 140 -0.37 2.85 -1.98
C ALA A 140 0.46 2.65 -0.70
N ALA A 141 -0.05 1.91 0.29
CA ALA A 141 0.70 1.58 1.50
C ALA A 141 1.96 0.75 1.20
N TYR A 142 1.84 -0.28 0.37
CA TYR A 142 2.99 -1.07 -0.09
C TYR A 142 4.00 -0.22 -0.88
N ALA A 143 3.52 0.58 -1.83
CA ALA A 143 4.38 1.44 -2.65
C ALA A 143 5.17 2.47 -1.81
N LEU A 144 4.58 2.97 -0.73
CA LEU A 144 5.23 3.91 0.21
C LEU A 144 6.05 3.20 1.30
N GLY A 145 6.11 1.87 1.31
CA GLY A 145 6.93 1.11 2.25
C GLY A 145 6.33 0.97 3.66
N PHE A 146 5.02 1.12 3.81
CA PHE A 146 4.35 0.77 5.07
C PHE A 146 4.39 -0.75 5.27
N ARG A 147 4.46 -1.17 6.54
CA ARG A 147 4.33 -2.58 6.90
C ARG A 147 2.86 -2.92 6.93
N VAL A 148 2.46 -3.87 6.08
CA VAL A 148 1.10 -4.34 5.94
C VAL A 148 1.06 -5.82 6.28
N ARG A 149 0.02 -6.25 7.00
CA ARG A 149 -0.27 -7.68 7.20
C ARG A 149 -1.76 -7.89 7.20
N GLN A 150 -2.21 -8.81 6.34
CA GLN A 150 -3.62 -9.18 6.23
C GLN A 150 -4.20 -9.53 7.61
N ALA A 151 -5.41 -9.01 7.87
CA ALA A 151 -6.19 -9.41 9.03
C ALA A 151 -6.83 -10.78 8.73
N PRO A 152 -6.67 -11.77 9.62
CA PRO A 152 -7.07 -13.15 9.34
C PRO A 152 -8.52 -13.28 8.87
N GLY A 153 -8.73 -14.00 7.76
CA GLY A 153 -10.08 -14.27 7.22
C GLY A 153 -10.82 -13.01 6.77
N THR A 154 -10.09 -11.98 6.33
CA THR A 154 -10.69 -10.76 5.79
C THR A 154 -9.85 -10.22 4.64
N PRO A 155 -10.44 -9.38 3.76
CA PRO A 155 -9.68 -8.69 2.72
C PRO A 155 -8.91 -7.45 3.22
N TYR A 156 -9.06 -7.13 4.50
CA TYR A 156 -8.44 -5.97 5.12
C TYR A 156 -7.07 -6.33 5.70
N ALA A 157 -6.27 -5.30 5.97
CA ALA A 157 -4.95 -5.50 6.57
C ALA A 157 -4.69 -4.54 7.73
N PHE A 158 -3.87 -4.99 8.66
CA PHE A 158 -3.25 -4.13 9.66
C PHE A 158 -2.05 -3.41 9.05
N ILE A 159 -1.87 -2.15 9.44
CA ILE A 159 -0.79 -1.29 8.93
C ILE A 159 -0.04 -0.71 10.13
N ASN A 160 1.27 -0.47 10.00
CA ASN A 160 2.08 0.19 11.02
C ASN A 160 1.79 1.70 11.13
N LEU A 161 0.54 2.12 11.26
CA LEU A 161 0.14 3.50 11.51
C LEU A 161 -0.35 3.66 12.96
N GLY A 162 0.23 4.62 13.68
CA GLY A 162 -0.13 4.90 15.07
C GLY A 162 -1.38 5.75 15.25
N GLU A 163 -1.94 5.74 16.46
CA GLU A 163 -3.15 6.49 16.83
C GLU A 163 -3.09 8.00 16.52
N ARG A 164 -1.89 8.60 16.53
CA ARG A 164 -1.74 10.03 16.20
C ARG A 164 -2.13 10.37 14.77
N ALA A 165 -2.06 9.40 13.84
CA ALA A 165 -2.57 9.58 12.48
C ALA A 165 -4.10 9.77 12.46
N VAL A 166 -4.82 9.24 13.45
CA VAL A 166 -6.29 9.42 13.59
C VAL A 166 -6.64 10.89 13.86
N LYS A 167 -5.80 11.62 14.61
CA LYS A 167 -6.05 13.04 14.91
C LYS A 167 -5.96 13.92 13.66
N LEU A 168 -5.21 13.49 12.64
CA LEU A 168 -5.08 14.18 11.36
C LEU A 168 -6.41 14.18 10.58
N ASP A 169 -7.16 13.09 10.71
CA ASP A 169 -8.53 12.96 10.19
C ASP A 169 -9.54 13.86 10.93
N THR A 170 -9.42 13.99 12.25
CA THR A 170 -10.33 14.83 13.05
C THR A 170 -10.07 16.34 12.92
N GLN A 171 -8.81 16.76 12.78
CA GLN A 171 -8.46 18.19 12.73
C GLN A 171 -8.78 18.83 11.37
N ARG A 172 -8.57 18.11 10.25
CA ARG A 172 -8.87 18.63 8.91
C ARG A 172 -10.37 18.69 8.62
N THR A 173 -11.16 17.75 9.11
CA THR A 173 -12.63 17.78 9.00
C THR A 173 -13.20 18.99 9.76
N SER A 174 -12.66 19.29 10.95
CA SER A 174 -13.05 20.45 11.76
C SER A 174 -12.70 21.80 11.11
N HIS A 175 -11.57 21.90 10.40
CA HIS A 175 -11.20 23.12 9.65
C HIS A 175 -12.05 23.33 8.39
N ARG A 176 -12.49 22.26 7.70
CA ARG A 176 -13.38 22.36 6.54
C ARG A 176 -14.79 22.82 6.94
N ALA A 177 -15.33 22.27 8.03
CA ALA A 177 -16.64 22.65 8.56
C ALA A 177 -16.72 24.15 8.89
N LYS A 178 -15.65 24.73 9.47
CA LYS A 178 -15.60 26.17 9.79
C LYS A 178 -15.55 27.09 8.56
N ARG A 179 -15.01 26.65 7.41
CA ARG A 179 -14.94 27.47 6.18
C ARG A 179 -16.21 27.46 5.33
N THR A 180 -17.18 26.60 5.65
CA THR A 180 -18.46 26.51 4.90
C THR A 180 -19.57 27.31 5.59
N LEU A 181 -19.29 27.88 6.77
CA LEU A 181 -20.21 28.66 7.60
C LEU A 181 -19.77 30.13 7.73
N SER A 182 -18.91 30.62 6.83
CA SER A 182 -18.46 32.01 6.75
C SER A 182 -18.67 32.57 5.36
#